data_AF-A0A0F2SHZ4-F1
#
_entry.id   AF-A0A0F2SHZ4-F1
#
_cell.length_a   1.000
_cell.length_b   1.000
_cell.length_c   1.000
_cell.angle_alpha   90.00
_cell.angle_beta   90.00
_cell.angle_gamma   90.00
#
_symmetry.space_group_name_H-M   'P 1'
#
loop_
_entity.id
_entity.type
_entity.pdbx_description
1 polymer ?
#
loop_
_entity_poly.entity_id
_entity_poly.type
_entity_poly.pdbx_seq_one_letter_code
_entity_poly.pdbx_strand_id
1 'polypeptide(L)'
;MRFEETPSLEKFVLDYLQRVGALTEQESYATLGVLLPDDLTGYFREEQLLLAFDYEVAEETEGSLLITHGSPFLDKTVESVLQNYGHFTVRYWSGHIPELPRNFEQKILAKLEFRRCRPPKVNMHVVEECIFYEFNFRCTFRSHEKSEEVVTVVVN
;
A
#
# COMPACT_ATOMS: atom_id res chain seq x y z
N MET A 1 -5.06 7.00 -24.52
CA MET A 1 -3.75 6.51 -24.04
C MET A 1 -2.95 7.72 -23.60
N ARG A 2 -2.93 8.02 -22.30
CA ARG A 2 -2.00 8.99 -21.74
C ARG A 2 -0.75 8.19 -21.35
N PHE A 3 0.42 8.65 -21.77
CA PHE A 3 1.69 8.13 -21.25
C PHE A 3 1.68 8.42 -19.74
N GLU A 4 1.73 7.39 -18.91
CA GLU A 4 1.94 7.56 -17.48
C GLU A 4 3.31 8.20 -17.31
N GLU A 5 3.33 9.44 -16.79
CA GLU A 5 4.55 10.11 -16.37
C GLU A 5 5.28 9.18 -15.40
N THR A 6 6.58 8.96 -15.66
CA THR A 6 7.44 8.23 -14.72
C THR A 6 7.29 8.90 -13.36
N PRO A 7 6.91 8.18 -12.29
CA PRO A 7 6.66 8.82 -11.00
C PRO A 7 7.94 9.56 -10.56
N SER A 8 7.79 10.83 -10.18
CA SER A 8 8.90 11.64 -9.70
C SER A 8 9.49 11.04 -8.43
N LEU A 9 10.78 11.29 -8.18
CA LEU A 9 11.47 10.85 -6.96
C LEU A 9 10.75 11.35 -5.69
N GLU A 10 10.28 12.58 -5.74
CA GLU A 10 9.45 13.19 -4.70
C GLU A 10 8.20 12.36 -4.40
N LYS A 11 7.46 11.96 -5.44
CA LYS A 11 6.26 11.12 -5.27
C LYS A 11 6.60 9.77 -4.66
N PHE A 12 7.68 9.13 -5.10
CA PHE A 12 8.12 7.85 -4.55
C PHE A 12 8.42 7.95 -3.05
N VAL A 13 9.13 9.00 -2.63
CA VAL A 13 9.50 9.23 -1.23
C VAL A 13 8.28 9.57 -0.39
N LEU A 14 7.37 10.41 -0.91
CA LEU A 14 6.12 10.74 -0.24
C LEU A 14 5.24 9.49 -0.03
N ASP A 15 5.07 8.67 -1.05
CA ASP A 15 4.29 7.43 -0.98
C ASP A 15 4.87 6.46 0.06
N TYR A 16 6.20 6.36 0.13
CA TYR A 16 6.87 5.58 1.18
C TYR A 16 6.60 6.13 2.58
N LEU A 17 6.81 7.44 2.78
CA LEU A 17 6.63 8.10 4.08
C LEU A 17 5.20 7.97 4.61
N GLN A 18 4.20 8.15 3.74
CA GLN A 18 2.80 7.94 4.09
C GLN A 18 2.52 6.49 4.50
N ARG A 19 3.11 5.51 3.79
CA ARG A 19 2.92 4.08 4.08
C ARG A 19 3.54 3.64 5.39
N VAL A 20 4.64 4.26 5.80
CA VAL A 20 5.27 3.97 7.09
C VAL A 20 4.60 4.72 8.24
N GLY A 21 3.60 5.58 7.95
CA GLY A 21 2.88 6.34 8.97
C GLY A 21 3.60 7.63 9.40
N ALA A 22 4.54 8.14 8.59
CA ALA A 22 5.14 9.44 8.83
C ALA A 22 4.15 10.57 8.52
N LEU A 23 4.21 11.64 9.31
CA LEU A 23 3.45 12.86 9.05
C LEU A 23 4.31 13.78 8.19
N THR A 24 3.77 14.18 7.03
CA THR A 24 4.50 14.99 6.05
C THR A 24 3.79 16.31 5.81
N GLU A 25 4.54 17.41 5.79
CA GLU A 25 4.04 18.76 5.50
C GLU A 25 4.91 19.40 4.42
N GLN A 26 4.28 19.99 3.40
CA GLN A 26 4.99 20.74 2.39
C GLN A 26 5.34 22.12 2.97
N GLU A 27 6.61 22.33 3.34
CA GLU A 27 7.02 23.60 3.95
C GLU A 27 7.30 24.70 2.93
N SER A 28 7.88 24.33 1.78
CA SER A 28 8.21 25.29 0.71
C SER A 28 8.30 24.59 -0.66
N TYR A 29 8.72 25.31 -1.69
CA TYR A 29 8.97 24.71 -3.01
C TYR A 29 10.05 23.63 -2.90
N ALA A 30 9.75 22.44 -3.43
CA ALA A 30 10.65 21.27 -3.43
C ALA A 30 11.19 20.87 -2.04
N THR A 31 10.52 21.26 -0.96
CA THR A 31 10.91 20.95 0.43
C THR A 31 9.77 20.31 1.21
N LEU A 32 10.07 19.21 1.90
CA LEU A 32 9.11 18.40 2.65
C LEU A 32 9.59 18.23 4.10
N GLY A 33 8.83 18.76 5.04
CA GLY A 33 8.97 18.48 6.46
C GLY A 33 8.37 17.13 6.80
N VAL A 34 9.08 16.32 7.58
CA VAL A 34 8.70 14.93 7.89
C VAL A 34 8.89 14.67 9.37
N LEU A 35 7.83 14.22 10.04
CA LEU A 35 7.88 13.64 11.37
C LEU A 35 7.77 12.12 11.26
N LEU A 36 8.83 11.42 11.63
CA LEU A 36 8.90 9.97 11.59
C LEU A 36 8.22 9.36 12.82
N PRO A 37 7.53 8.22 12.68
CA PRO A 37 7.01 7.47 13.81
C PRO A 37 8.15 6.81 14.60
N ASP A 38 7.93 6.60 15.90
CA ASP A 38 8.91 6.06 16.87
C ASP A 38 9.63 4.79 16.38
N ASP A 39 8.91 3.93 15.67
CA ASP A 39 9.41 2.67 15.12
C ASP A 39 10.52 2.86 14.07
N LEU A 40 10.55 4.02 13.41
CA LEU A 40 11.53 4.38 12.38
C LEU A 40 12.61 5.35 12.85
N THR A 41 12.39 6.02 13.98
CA THR A 41 13.35 6.96 14.59
C THR A 41 14.68 6.27 14.89
N GLY A 42 14.66 4.98 15.24
CA GLY A 42 15.88 4.17 15.41
C GLY A 42 16.66 3.90 14.11
N TYR A 43 15.99 3.87 12.97
CA TYR A 43 16.57 3.54 11.65
C TYR A 43 17.15 4.78 10.94
N PHE A 44 16.44 5.90 11.05
CA PHE A 44 16.87 7.20 10.50
C PHE A 44 17.66 8.06 11.49
N ARG A 45 17.62 7.74 12.79
CA ARG A 45 18.31 8.41 13.93
C ARG A 45 17.83 9.82 14.25
N GLU A 46 16.84 10.33 13.52
CA GLU A 46 16.21 11.61 13.74
C GLU A 46 14.69 11.45 13.69
N GLU A 47 13.98 12.19 14.52
CA GLU A 47 12.51 12.17 14.61
C GLU A 47 11.90 13.14 13.58
N GLN A 48 12.58 14.25 13.32
CA GLN A 48 12.16 15.30 12.41
C GLN A 48 13.21 15.42 11.30
N LEU A 49 12.76 15.38 10.05
CA LEU A 49 13.60 15.51 8.88
C LEU A 49 13.06 16.61 7.98
N LEU A 50 13.96 17.36 7.36
CA LEU A 50 13.63 18.30 6.30
C LEU A 50 14.24 17.79 5.01
N LEU A 51 13.42 17.43 4.03
CA LEU A 51 13.87 16.84 2.77
C LEU A 51 13.81 17.88 1.66
N ALA A 52 14.87 18.02 0.86
CA ALA A 52 14.90 18.87 -0.32
C ALA A 52 15.07 18.02 -1.59
N PHE A 53 14.25 18.28 -2.61
CA PHE A 53 14.28 17.54 -3.89
C PHE A 53 14.99 18.30 -5.02
N ASP A 54 15.46 19.51 -4.74
CA ASP A 54 16.20 20.37 -5.65
C ASP A 54 17.54 20.78 -5.02
N TYR A 55 18.61 20.84 -5.83
CA TYR A 55 19.96 21.15 -5.36
C TYR A 55 20.09 22.57 -4.84
N GLU A 56 19.53 23.56 -5.56
CA GLU A 56 19.61 24.97 -5.17
C GLU A 56 18.84 25.18 -3.86
N VAL A 57 17.67 24.55 -3.73
CA VAL A 57 16.85 24.60 -2.53
C VAL A 57 17.56 23.96 -1.32
N ALA A 58 18.29 22.85 -1.54
CA ALA A 58 19.05 22.20 -0.48
C ALA A 58 20.23 23.06 0.02
N GLU A 59 20.88 23.83 -0.86
CA GLU A 59 21.94 24.76 -0.45
C GLU A 59 21.38 25.98 0.32
N GLU A 60 20.18 26.44 -0.04
CA GLU A 60 19.52 27.57 0.65
C GLU A 60 18.86 27.17 1.99
N THR A 61 18.51 25.89 2.15
CA THR A 61 17.78 25.39 3.32
C THR A 61 18.70 24.64 4.26
N GLU A 62 19.23 25.36 5.26
CA GLU A 62 20.14 24.81 6.27
C GLU A 62 19.49 23.64 7.05
N GLY A 63 20.21 22.54 7.17
CA GLY A 63 19.72 21.32 7.83
C GLY A 63 18.82 20.43 6.97
N SER A 64 18.55 20.79 5.72
CA SER A 64 17.82 19.92 4.79
C SER A 64 18.69 18.77 4.25
N LEU A 65 18.04 17.64 3.96
CA LEU A 65 18.63 16.48 3.31
C LEU A 65 18.29 16.49 1.83
N LEU A 66 19.28 16.66 0.97
CA LEU A 66 19.10 16.54 -0.47
C LEU A 66 18.76 15.10 -0.87
N ILE A 67 17.60 14.93 -1.46
CA ILE A 67 17.10 13.65 -1.96
C ILE A 67 17.38 13.53 -3.44
N THR A 68 18.39 12.72 -3.74
CA THR A 68 18.79 12.37 -5.10
C THR A 68 19.17 10.88 -5.17
N HIS A 69 19.38 10.36 -6.36
CA HIS A 69 19.92 9.02 -6.55
C HIS A 69 21.29 8.89 -5.88
N GLY A 70 21.44 7.91 -4.98
CA GLY A 70 22.64 7.72 -4.16
C GLY A 70 22.68 8.56 -2.88
N SER A 71 21.61 9.30 -2.56
CA SER A 71 21.48 9.92 -1.23
C SER A 71 21.26 8.82 -0.16
N PRO A 72 21.91 8.91 1.02
CA PRO A 72 21.79 7.89 2.06
C PRO A 72 20.36 7.63 2.53
N PHE A 73 19.52 8.68 2.54
CA PHE A 73 18.10 8.56 2.90
C PHE A 73 17.33 7.72 1.87
N LEU A 74 17.57 7.96 0.58
CA LEU A 74 16.92 7.20 -0.48
C LEU A 74 17.38 5.74 -0.49
N ASP A 75 18.67 5.48 -0.30
CA ASP A 75 19.20 4.11 -0.26
C ASP A 75 18.57 3.30 0.90
N LYS A 76 18.48 3.90 2.09
CA LYS A 76 17.78 3.33 3.24
C LYS A 76 16.29 3.12 3.00
N THR A 77 15.64 4.06 2.31
CA THR A 77 14.23 3.96 1.93
C THR A 77 14.03 2.76 1.01
N VAL A 78 14.85 2.62 -0.03
CA VAL A 78 14.80 1.50 -0.96
C VAL A 78 15.08 0.18 -0.23
N GLU A 79 16.08 0.13 0.64
CA GLU A 79 16.38 -1.05 1.46
C GLU A 79 15.18 -1.45 2.34
N SER A 80 14.60 -0.48 3.06
CA SER A 80 13.40 -0.69 3.89
C SER A 80 12.23 -1.22 3.06
N VAL A 81 11.99 -0.65 1.87
CA VAL A 81 10.97 -1.14 0.94
C VAL A 81 11.22 -2.58 0.54
N LEU A 82 12.45 -2.93 0.16
CA LEU A 82 12.80 -4.29 -0.26
C LEU A 82 12.75 -5.32 0.87
N GLN A 83 13.03 -4.91 2.11
CA GLN A 83 13.07 -5.81 3.27
C GLN A 83 11.72 -5.98 3.96
N ASN A 84 10.96 -4.91 4.11
CA ASN A 84 9.75 -4.88 4.96
C ASN A 84 8.45 -4.96 4.17
N TYR A 85 8.45 -4.45 2.94
CA TYR A 85 7.28 -4.51 2.10
C TYR A 85 7.42 -5.68 1.14
N GLY A 86 6.90 -6.84 1.56
CA GLY A 86 6.62 -7.94 0.64
C GLY A 86 5.82 -7.41 -0.55
N HIS A 87 6.03 -7.99 -1.74
CA HIS A 87 5.41 -7.58 -3.00
C HIS A 87 3.87 -7.60 -2.94
N PHE A 88 3.23 -6.64 -2.28
CA PHE A 88 1.79 -6.52 -2.26
C PHE A 88 1.40 -5.66 -3.45
N THR A 89 0.65 -6.26 -4.36
CA THR A 89 0.00 -5.54 -5.46
C THR A 89 -1.42 -5.27 -5.03
N VAL A 90 -1.77 -4.01 -4.83
CA VAL A 90 -3.19 -3.65 -4.66
C VAL A 90 -3.84 -3.71 -6.04
N ARG A 91 -4.65 -4.73 -6.29
CA ARG A 91 -5.42 -4.86 -7.53
C ARG A 91 -6.78 -4.24 -7.33
N TYR A 92 -7.02 -3.13 -8.01
CA TYR A 92 -8.35 -2.53 -8.10
C TYR A 92 -9.11 -3.15 -9.26
N TRP A 93 -10.38 -3.50 -9.04
CA TRP A 93 -11.27 -3.84 -10.13
C TRP A 93 -11.75 -2.56 -10.81
N SER A 94 -11.19 -2.25 -11.98
CA SER A 94 -11.60 -1.09 -12.79
C SER A 94 -12.79 -1.39 -13.72
N GLY A 95 -13.36 -2.60 -13.65
CA GLY A 95 -14.51 -2.98 -14.46
C GLY A 95 -15.82 -2.42 -13.93
N HIS A 96 -16.91 -2.59 -14.67
CA HIS A 96 -18.24 -2.28 -14.15
C HIS A 96 -18.54 -3.12 -12.90
N ILE A 97 -19.29 -2.51 -11.97
CA ILE A 97 -19.87 -3.21 -10.83
C ILE A 97 -20.69 -4.39 -11.38
N PRO A 98 -20.41 -5.64 -10.95
CA PRO A 98 -21.10 -6.80 -11.48
C PRO A 98 -22.60 -6.70 -11.20
N GLU A 99 -23.41 -6.99 -12.21
CA GLU A 99 -24.86 -7.05 -12.05
C GLU A 99 -25.24 -8.16 -11.08
N LEU A 100 -26.27 -7.89 -10.27
CA LEU A 100 -26.82 -8.90 -9.38
C LEU A 100 -27.25 -10.16 -10.15
N PRO A 101 -26.96 -11.36 -9.63
CA PRO A 101 -27.48 -12.58 -10.23
C PRO A 101 -29.00 -12.54 -10.32
N ARG A 102 -29.56 -13.08 -11.42
CA ARG A 102 -31.01 -13.28 -11.53
C ARG A 102 -31.51 -14.09 -10.32
N ASN A 103 -32.65 -13.67 -9.78
CA ASN A 103 -33.29 -14.28 -8.60
C ASN A 103 -32.44 -14.22 -7.30
N PHE A 104 -31.61 -13.19 -7.13
CA PHE A 104 -30.74 -13.02 -5.96
C PHE A 104 -31.47 -13.18 -4.62
N GLU A 105 -32.59 -12.49 -4.44
CA GLU A 105 -33.39 -12.59 -3.20
C GLU A 105 -33.89 -14.02 -2.94
N GLN A 106 -34.36 -14.71 -3.98
CA GLN A 106 -34.85 -16.09 -3.87
C GLN A 106 -33.72 -17.04 -3.45
N LYS A 107 -32.50 -16.83 -3.95
CA LYS A 107 -31.33 -17.62 -3.58
C LYS A 107 -30.95 -17.40 -2.11
N ILE A 108 -31.04 -16.17 -1.59
CA ILE A 108 -30.82 -15.86 -0.18
C ILE A 108 -31.89 -16.53 0.69
N LEU A 109 -33.17 -16.34 0.34
CA LEU A 109 -34.29 -16.91 1.09
C LEU A 109 -34.22 -18.44 1.15
N ALA A 110 -33.76 -19.11 0.07
CA ALA A 110 -33.58 -20.56 0.04
C ALA A 110 -32.48 -21.08 0.99
N LYS A 111 -31.61 -20.20 1.50
CA LYS A 111 -30.52 -20.54 2.43
C LYS A 111 -30.81 -20.18 3.89
N LEU A 112 -31.92 -19.49 4.15
CA LEU A 112 -32.29 -19.02 5.49
C LEU A 112 -33.48 -19.81 6.03
N GLU A 113 -33.43 -20.17 7.32
CA GLU A 113 -34.55 -20.77 8.03
C GLU A 113 -35.23 -19.71 8.90
N PHE A 114 -36.51 -19.42 8.61
CA PHE A 114 -37.28 -18.42 9.35
C PHE A 114 -38.03 -19.07 10.53
N ARG A 115 -37.51 -18.89 11.74
CA ARG A 115 -38.14 -19.41 12.96
C ARG A 115 -39.08 -18.37 13.57
N ARG A 116 -40.39 -18.59 13.43
CA ARG A 116 -41.46 -17.76 14.02
C ARG A 116 -41.41 -16.28 13.61
N CYS A 117 -40.93 -15.99 12.40
CA CYS A 117 -40.91 -14.63 11.84
C CYS A 117 -41.38 -14.63 10.39
N ARG A 118 -41.77 -13.46 9.89
CA ARG A 118 -42.03 -13.26 8.46
C ARG A 118 -40.70 -13.15 7.72
N PRO A 119 -40.59 -13.66 6.48
CA PRO A 119 -39.38 -13.48 5.68
C PRO A 119 -39.07 -11.97 5.52
N PRO A 120 -37.83 -11.54 5.79
CA PRO A 120 -37.41 -10.18 5.56
C PRO A 120 -37.40 -9.89 4.06
N LYS A 121 -37.66 -8.64 3.68
CA LYS A 121 -37.52 -8.16 2.29
C LYS A 121 -36.18 -7.45 2.16
N VAL A 122 -35.53 -7.65 1.02
CA VAL A 122 -34.32 -6.90 0.70
C VAL A 122 -34.73 -5.47 0.32
N ASN A 123 -34.32 -4.48 1.10
CA ASN A 123 -34.64 -3.08 0.85
C ASN A 123 -33.56 -2.38 0.00
N MET A 124 -32.31 -2.82 0.11
CA MET A 124 -31.16 -2.28 -0.61
C MET A 124 -30.10 -3.36 -0.75
N HIS A 125 -29.29 -3.24 -1.81
CA HIS A 125 -28.02 -3.93 -1.95
C HIS A 125 -26.95 -2.89 -2.28
N VAL A 126 -25.75 -3.10 -1.75
CA VAL A 126 -24.57 -2.30 -2.07
C VAL A 126 -23.46 -3.29 -2.36
N VAL A 127 -22.65 -2.98 -3.38
CA VAL A 127 -21.39 -3.69 -3.58
C VAL A 127 -20.38 -2.99 -2.70
N GLU A 128 -20.01 -3.64 -1.60
CA GLU A 128 -18.92 -3.17 -0.75
C GLU A 128 -17.59 -3.76 -1.21
N GLU A 129 -16.52 -3.01 -1.00
CA GLU A 129 -15.16 -3.46 -1.22
C GLU A 129 -14.86 -4.59 -0.23
N CYS A 130 -14.80 -5.82 -0.72
CA CYS A 130 -14.18 -6.91 0.03
C CYS A 130 -12.68 -6.87 -0.25
N ILE A 131 -11.90 -6.40 0.73
CA ILE A 131 -10.44 -6.41 0.66
C ILE A 131 -9.98 -7.84 0.91
N PHE A 132 -9.63 -8.55 -0.15
CA PHE A 132 -8.97 -9.84 -0.03
C PHE A 132 -7.47 -9.64 0.08
N TYR A 133 -6.85 -10.24 1.08
CA TYR A 133 -5.40 -10.29 1.20
C TYR A 133 -4.90 -11.60 0.56
N GLU A 134 -4.17 -11.47 -0.54
CA GLU A 134 -3.51 -12.60 -1.20
C GLU A 134 -2.06 -12.66 -0.74
N PHE A 135 -1.69 -13.76 -0.08
CA PHE A 135 -0.34 -14.06 0.36
C PHE A 135 0.27 -15.13 -0.53
N ASN A 136 1.37 -14.82 -1.18
CA ASN A 136 2.12 -15.77 -2.01
C ASN A 136 3.39 -16.20 -1.27
N PHE A 137 3.47 -17.47 -0.90
CA PHE A 137 4.59 -18.05 -0.18
C PHE A 137 5.48 -18.84 -1.14
N ARG A 138 6.75 -18.46 -1.24
CA ARG A 138 7.75 -19.29 -1.93
C ARG A 138 8.21 -20.41 -1.00
N CYS A 139 7.75 -21.62 -1.26
CA CYS A 139 8.12 -22.83 -0.54
C CYS A 139 9.28 -23.51 -1.27
N THR A 140 10.41 -23.69 -0.58
CA THR A 140 11.55 -24.45 -1.11
C THR A 140 11.74 -25.71 -0.29
N PHE A 141 11.54 -26.87 -0.90
CA PHE A 141 11.83 -28.14 -0.27
C PHE A 141 13.27 -28.56 -0.62
N ARG A 142 14.11 -28.69 0.40
CA ARG A 142 15.51 -29.09 0.25
C ARG A 142 15.65 -30.56 0.62
N SER A 143 15.69 -31.43 -0.40
CA SER A 143 16.01 -32.85 -0.26
C SER A 143 17.20 -33.21 -1.15
N HIS A 144 17.29 -34.46 -1.64
CA HIS A 144 18.28 -34.84 -2.65
C HIS A 144 18.09 -34.02 -3.95
N GLU A 145 16.85 -33.72 -4.29
CA GLU A 145 16.50 -32.72 -5.30
C GLU A 145 15.88 -31.49 -4.63
N LYS A 146 16.21 -30.31 -5.17
CA LYS A 146 15.62 -29.03 -4.76
C LYS A 146 14.35 -28.81 -5.59
N SER A 147 13.20 -28.76 -4.93
CA SER A 147 11.96 -28.31 -5.55
C SER A 147 11.53 -26.97 -4.99
N GLU A 148 10.99 -26.12 -5.85
CA GLU A 148 10.43 -24.83 -5.50
C GLU A 148 8.97 -24.78 -5.97
N GLU A 149 8.10 -24.28 -5.10
CA GLU A 149 6.67 -24.09 -5.37
C GLU A 149 6.23 -22.75 -4.79
N VAL A 150 5.25 -22.10 -5.42
CA VAL A 150 4.57 -20.93 -4.86
C VAL A 150 3.20 -21.37 -4.38
N VAL A 151 2.95 -21.19 -3.08
CA VAL A 151 1.67 -21.50 -2.44
C VAL A 151 0.91 -20.20 -2.20
N THR A 152 -0.30 -20.09 -2.75
CA THR A 152 -1.16 -18.91 -2.61
C THR A 152 -2.22 -19.14 -1.53
N VAL A 153 -2.32 -18.21 -0.58
CA VAL A 153 -3.37 -18.20 0.46
C VAL A 153 -4.15 -16.90 0.36
N VAL A 154 -5.47 -17.00 0.25
CA VAL A 154 -6.37 -15.84 0.22
C VAL A 154 -7.14 -15.76 1.52
N VAL A 155 -7.07 -14.61 2.19
CA VAL A 155 -7.78 -14.32 3.45
C VAL A 155 -8.77 -13.19 3.21
N ASN A 156 -9.95 -13.29 3.83
CA ASN A 156 -11.00 -12.27 3.87
C ASN A 156 -11.18 -11.79 5.30
#